data_AF-I1XG45-F1
#
_entry.id   AF-I1XG45-F1
#
_cell.length_a   1.000
_cell.length_b   1.000
_cell.length_c   1.000
_cell.angle_alpha   90.00
_cell.angle_beta   90.00
_cell.angle_gamma   90.00
#
_symmetry.space_group_name_H-M   'P 1'
#
loop_
_entity.id
_entity.type
_entity.pdbx_description
1 polymer ?
#
loop_
_entity_poly.entity_id
_entity_poly.type
_entity_poly.pdbx_seq_one_letter_code
_entity_poly.pdbx_strand_id
1 'polypeptide(L)'
;MAIGFFQKRIEEIIDNVANSDDTTSLTAEQLSQLSSELALYFSTILLTLAGALLIAFFVLWILKRRANPTTTANKELERQRVLQELESQFLAISNQPAVWLTNRSNFDAKLVYEFSLALTPEVRWQVPQTVETSWHMGDRLITITDQQDLLTASLLDEILFWFRRLDRSVAGEIIKVEDIYSLWRQILPFAIDNRFSFMAAYFAEDKRGSLNDIEAVRQVLIGVIRYCQQQKHSQPLSYINGRLDPLFFEQLPKGMKTGIEAARQNTVRKDPVVMDEVSAPIQQNRSERKEPVVTAPENVTETSEKTTRKEPIVSFDNVDAETKKPE
;
A
#
# COMPACT_ATOMS: atom_id res chain seq x y z
N MET A 1 -23.78 -23.55 42.22
CA MET A 1 -25.05 -24.11 42.74
C MET A 1 -25.15 -25.63 42.56
N ALA A 2 -24.74 -26.20 41.42
CA ALA A 2 -24.76 -27.65 41.19
C ALA A 2 -23.79 -28.45 42.10
N ILE A 3 -22.54 -27.99 42.27
CA ILE A 3 -21.49 -28.71 43.02
C ILE A 3 -21.87 -28.97 44.49
N GLY A 4 -22.47 -27.99 45.17
CA GLY A 4 -22.88 -28.13 46.57
C GLY A 4 -24.06 -29.08 46.79
N PHE A 5 -24.91 -29.28 45.78
CA PHE A 5 -25.98 -30.28 45.81
C PHE A 5 -25.41 -31.70 45.66
N PHE A 6 -24.39 -31.88 44.82
CA PHE A 6 -23.75 -33.18 44.59
C PHE A 6 -22.91 -33.65 45.78
N GLN A 7 -22.18 -32.75 46.42
CA GLN A 7 -21.38 -33.09 47.60
C GLN A 7 -22.25 -33.54 48.77
N LYS A 8 -23.34 -32.81 49.03
CA LYS A 8 -24.26 -33.12 50.14
C LYS A 8 -24.94 -34.48 49.98
N ARG A 9 -25.23 -34.89 48.74
CA ARG A 9 -25.88 -36.17 48.43
C ARG A 9 -24.92 -37.35 48.47
N ILE A 10 -23.64 -37.13 48.18
CA ILE A 10 -22.58 -38.14 48.35
C ILE A 10 -22.32 -38.35 49.85
N GLU A 11 -22.26 -37.28 50.64
CA GLU A 11 -22.18 -37.37 52.11
C GLU A 11 -23.38 -38.12 52.69
N GLU A 12 -24.60 -37.85 52.23
CA GLU A 12 -25.82 -38.58 52.67
C GLU A 12 -25.79 -40.08 52.36
N ILE A 13 -25.27 -40.48 51.19
CA ILE A 13 -25.15 -41.89 50.80
C ILE A 13 -24.06 -42.59 51.62
N ILE A 14 -22.95 -41.90 51.90
CA ILE A 14 -21.84 -42.43 52.70
C ILE A 14 -22.24 -42.54 54.19
N ASP A 15 -22.92 -41.54 54.74
CA ASP A 15 -23.36 -41.52 56.13
C ASP A 15 -24.45 -42.57 56.42
N ASN A 16 -25.33 -42.85 55.45
CA ASN A 16 -26.29 -43.96 55.54
C ASN A 16 -25.62 -45.34 55.55
N VAL A 17 -24.43 -45.46 54.94
CA VAL A 17 -23.64 -46.71 54.93
C VAL A 17 -22.75 -46.82 56.17
N ALA A 18 -22.28 -45.69 56.72
CA ALA A 18 -21.39 -45.65 57.89
C ALA A 18 -22.13 -45.85 59.23
N ASN A 19 -23.40 -45.46 59.33
CA ASN A 19 -24.19 -45.60 60.56
C ASN A 19 -24.86 -46.97 60.74
N SER A 20 -24.73 -47.90 59.79
CA SER A 20 -25.13 -49.29 60.02
C SER A 20 -23.99 -50.05 60.70
N ASP A 21 -23.80 -49.80 62.00
CA ASP A 21 -22.92 -50.60 62.86
C ASP A 21 -23.50 -52.01 63.01
N ASP A 22 -23.17 -52.89 62.06
CA ASP A 22 -23.04 -54.33 62.30
C ASP A 22 -22.03 -54.89 61.31
N THR A 23 -20.97 -55.51 61.84
CA THR A 23 -19.87 -56.15 61.11
C THR A 23 -20.35 -57.42 60.39
N THR A 24 -21.18 -57.25 59.37
CA THR A 24 -21.54 -58.28 58.39
C THR A 24 -21.38 -57.70 57.00
N SER A 25 -20.70 -58.45 56.14
CA SER A 25 -20.54 -58.16 54.72
C SER A 25 -21.83 -57.60 54.13
N LEU A 26 -21.76 -56.39 53.53
CA LEU A 26 -22.82 -55.81 52.71
C LEU A 26 -23.51 -56.91 51.91
N THR A 27 -24.80 -57.13 52.15
CA THR A 27 -25.56 -58.17 51.43
C THR A 27 -25.53 -57.86 49.93
N ALA A 28 -25.45 -58.90 49.08
CA ALA A 28 -25.31 -58.74 47.63
C ALA A 28 -26.42 -57.84 47.02
N GLU A 29 -27.58 -57.80 47.66
CA GLU A 29 -28.74 -57.00 47.29
C GLU A 29 -28.52 -55.50 47.57
N GLN A 30 -27.98 -55.13 48.74
CA GLN A 30 -27.61 -53.75 49.08
C GLN A 30 -26.46 -53.23 48.20
N LEU A 31 -25.49 -54.07 47.88
CA LEU A 31 -24.37 -53.73 47.00
C LEU A 31 -24.86 -53.50 45.55
N SER A 32 -25.86 -54.29 45.11
CA SER A 32 -26.50 -54.09 43.80
C SER A 32 -27.28 -52.77 43.73
N GLN A 33 -28.03 -52.42 44.78
CA GLN A 33 -28.79 -51.17 44.87
C GLN A 33 -27.86 -49.95 44.90
N LEU A 34 -26.77 -49.98 45.68
CA LEU A 34 -25.74 -48.94 45.69
C LEU A 34 -25.07 -48.79 44.32
N SER A 35 -24.75 -49.89 43.63
CA SER A 35 -24.17 -49.82 42.28
C SER A 35 -25.16 -49.22 41.27
N SER A 36 -26.45 -49.54 41.38
CA SER A 36 -27.50 -49.03 40.50
C SER A 36 -27.72 -47.54 40.71
N GLU A 37 -27.76 -47.07 41.97
CA GLU A 37 -27.87 -45.65 42.27
C GLU A 37 -26.64 -44.88 41.79
N LEU A 38 -25.42 -45.36 42.08
CA LEU A 38 -24.19 -44.77 41.57
C LEU A 38 -24.15 -44.71 40.04
N ALA A 39 -24.59 -45.77 39.35
CA ALA A 39 -24.67 -45.79 37.90
C ALA A 39 -25.65 -44.75 37.35
N LEU A 40 -26.80 -44.55 37.99
CA LEU A 40 -27.78 -43.52 37.65
C LEU A 40 -27.22 -42.11 37.87
N TYR A 41 -26.48 -41.88 38.96
CA TYR A 41 -25.80 -40.60 39.20
C TYR A 41 -24.71 -40.32 38.17
N PHE A 42 -23.84 -41.30 37.88
CA PHE A 42 -22.81 -41.11 36.86
C PHE A 42 -23.42 -40.89 35.48
N SER A 43 -24.49 -41.61 35.12
CA SER A 43 -25.20 -41.43 33.86
C SER A 43 -25.81 -40.04 33.73
N THR A 44 -26.42 -39.50 34.79
CA THR A 44 -27.01 -38.16 34.76
C THR A 44 -25.95 -37.05 34.72
N ILE A 45 -24.83 -37.22 35.42
CA ILE A 45 -23.68 -36.31 35.32
C ILE A 45 -23.10 -36.34 33.90
N LEU A 46 -22.87 -37.51 33.32
CA LEU A 46 -22.38 -37.63 31.94
C LEU A 46 -23.34 -36.99 30.93
N LEU A 47 -24.65 -37.22 31.08
CA LEU A 47 -25.66 -36.67 30.19
C LEU A 47 -25.71 -35.13 30.26
N THR A 48 -25.63 -34.57 31.46
CA THR A 48 -25.63 -33.11 31.65
C THR A 48 -24.33 -32.46 31.13
N LEU A 49 -23.19 -33.11 31.32
CA LEU A 49 -21.91 -32.65 30.75
C LEU A 49 -21.90 -32.71 29.22
N ALA A 50 -22.44 -33.80 28.65
CA ALA A 50 -22.60 -33.95 27.20
C ALA A 50 -23.55 -32.90 26.62
N GLY A 51 -24.67 -32.62 27.31
CA GLY A 51 -25.61 -31.57 26.93
C GLY A 51 -24.99 -30.18 26.97
N ALA A 52 -24.24 -29.85 28.02
CA ALA A 52 -23.52 -28.58 28.12
C ALA A 52 -22.45 -28.42 27.03
N LEU A 53 -21.72 -29.49 26.71
CA LEU A 53 -20.74 -29.52 25.61
C LEU A 53 -21.40 -29.27 24.25
N LEU A 54 -22.55 -29.90 23.99
CA LEU A 54 -23.31 -29.68 22.75
C LEU A 54 -23.77 -28.22 22.62
N ILE A 55 -24.27 -27.62 23.71
CA ILE A 55 -24.66 -26.20 23.71
C ILE A 55 -23.45 -25.31 23.45
N ALA A 56 -22.32 -25.56 24.10
CA ALA A 56 -21.09 -24.79 23.89
C ALA A 56 -20.59 -24.90 22.43
N PHE A 57 -20.62 -26.11 21.87
CA PHE A 57 -20.24 -26.34 20.47
C PHE A 57 -21.18 -25.63 19.50
N PHE A 58 -22.49 -25.66 19.77
CA PHE A 58 -23.50 -24.99 18.96
C PHE A 58 -23.37 -23.45 19.00
N VAL A 59 -23.12 -22.89 20.18
CA VAL A 59 -22.87 -21.44 20.33
C VAL A 59 -21.59 -21.03 19.59
N LEU A 60 -20.49 -21.78 19.73
CA LEU A 60 -19.26 -21.55 18.98
C LEU A 60 -19.48 -21.63 17.47
N TRP A 61 -20.28 -22.59 17.01
CA TRP A 61 -20.60 -22.75 15.60
C TRP A 61 -21.43 -21.57 15.06
N ILE A 62 -22.44 -21.10 15.79
CA ILE A 62 -23.24 -19.91 15.41
C ILE A 62 -22.36 -18.66 15.35
N LEU A 63 -21.52 -18.45 16.37
CA LEU A 63 -20.61 -17.30 16.42
C LEU A 63 -19.65 -17.31 15.24
N LYS A 64 -19.02 -18.45 14.95
CA LYS A 64 -18.10 -18.61 13.81
C LYS A 64 -18.80 -18.40 12.47
N ARG A 65 -20.03 -18.92 12.32
CA ARG A 65 -20.82 -18.79 11.08
C ARG A 65 -21.29 -17.36 10.83
N ARG A 66 -21.64 -16.61 11.87
CA ARG A 66 -22.08 -15.21 11.76
C ARG A 66 -20.92 -14.22 11.62
N ALA A 67 -19.79 -14.48 12.26
CA ALA A 67 -18.63 -13.59 12.21
C ALA A 67 -17.87 -13.68 10.87
N ASN A 68 -17.77 -14.87 10.25
CA ASN A 68 -16.91 -15.07 9.08
C ASN A 68 -17.28 -14.22 7.83
N PRO A 69 -18.54 -14.13 7.38
CA PRO A 69 -18.85 -13.40 6.14
C PRO A 69 -18.77 -11.88 6.31
N THR A 70 -19.18 -11.34 7.46
CA THR A 70 -19.14 -9.90 7.73
C THR A 70 -17.72 -9.40 8.01
N THR A 71 -16.89 -10.19 8.70
CA THR A 71 -15.49 -9.81 8.95
C THR A 71 -14.64 -9.88 7.68
N THR A 72 -14.88 -10.86 6.80
CA THR A 72 -14.15 -10.97 5.53
C THR A 72 -14.55 -9.89 4.53
N ALA A 73 -15.84 -9.59 4.40
CA ALA A 73 -16.33 -8.52 3.54
C ALA A 73 -15.84 -7.13 4.00
N ASN A 74 -15.86 -6.86 5.32
CA ASN A 74 -15.36 -5.60 5.87
C ASN A 74 -13.84 -5.46 5.66
N LYS A 75 -13.07 -6.54 5.84
CA LYS A 75 -11.63 -6.54 5.56
C LYS A 75 -11.32 -6.28 4.09
N GLU A 76 -12.08 -6.87 3.17
CA GLU A 76 -11.86 -6.64 1.73
C GLU A 76 -12.25 -5.22 1.31
N LEU A 77 -13.33 -4.66 1.87
CA LEU A 77 -13.67 -3.24 1.68
C LEU A 77 -12.58 -2.30 2.22
N GLU A 78 -12.05 -2.61 3.41
CA GLU A 78 -10.96 -1.85 4.02
C GLU A 78 -9.68 -1.92 3.18
N ARG A 79 -9.33 -3.11 2.68
CA ARG A 79 -8.22 -3.34 1.74
C ARG A 79 -8.36 -2.46 0.49
N GLN A 80 -9.51 -2.49 -0.17
CA GLN A 80 -9.75 -1.69 -1.38
C GLN A 80 -9.69 -0.19 -1.09
N ARG A 81 -10.29 0.25 0.03
CA ARG A 81 -10.24 1.66 0.45
C ARG A 81 -8.80 2.13 0.68
N VAL A 82 -7.99 1.33 1.39
CA VAL A 82 -6.60 1.67 1.67
C VAL A 82 -5.78 1.73 0.39
N LEU A 83 -5.98 0.80 -0.55
CA LEU A 83 -5.29 0.81 -1.84
C LEU A 83 -5.64 2.04 -2.68
N GLN A 84 -6.93 2.37 -2.78
CA GLN A 84 -7.37 3.57 -3.48
C GLN A 84 -6.81 4.85 -2.85
N GLU A 85 -6.78 4.90 -1.52
CA GLU A 85 -6.19 6.03 -0.80
C GLU A 85 -4.69 6.15 -1.09
N LEU A 86 -3.94 5.05 -1.03
CA LEU A 86 -2.52 5.03 -1.36
C LEU A 86 -2.23 5.46 -2.80
N GLU A 87 -3.03 5.00 -3.75
CA GLU A 87 -2.90 5.39 -5.16
C GLU A 87 -3.19 6.88 -5.35
N SER A 88 -4.28 7.38 -4.76
CA SER A 88 -4.66 8.80 -4.82
C SER A 88 -3.60 9.71 -4.17
N GLN A 89 -3.00 9.28 -3.06
CA GLN A 89 -1.91 9.99 -2.39
C GLN A 89 -0.68 10.09 -3.28
N PHE A 90 -0.25 8.97 -3.88
CA PHE A 90 0.91 9.01 -4.76
C PHE A 90 0.64 9.85 -6.02
N LEU A 91 -0.58 9.79 -6.57
CA LEU A 91 -0.95 10.60 -7.73
C LEU A 91 -0.91 12.10 -7.40
N ALA A 92 -1.35 12.49 -6.20
CA ALA A 92 -1.22 13.87 -5.72
C ALA A 92 0.25 14.30 -5.60
N ILE A 93 1.09 13.47 -4.97
CA ILE A 93 2.55 13.70 -4.86
C ILE A 93 3.18 13.82 -6.26
N SER A 94 2.85 12.91 -7.17
CA SER A 94 3.40 12.83 -8.53
C SER A 94 3.09 14.07 -9.36
N ASN A 95 1.90 14.64 -9.20
CA ASN A 95 1.44 15.78 -9.99
C ASN A 95 1.71 17.12 -9.30
N GLN A 96 2.35 17.12 -8.13
CA GLN A 96 2.69 18.34 -7.42
C GLN A 96 3.83 19.08 -8.15
N PRO A 97 3.70 20.40 -8.39
CA PRO A 97 4.78 21.20 -8.93
C PRO A 97 5.89 21.32 -7.87
N ALA A 98 7.00 20.63 -8.08
CA ALA A 98 8.05 20.48 -7.07
C ALA A 98 9.47 20.39 -7.67
N VAL A 99 9.62 20.48 -8.99
CA VAL A 99 10.91 20.28 -9.67
C VAL A 99 11.29 21.52 -10.47
N TRP A 100 12.49 22.03 -10.25
CA TRP A 100 13.08 23.12 -11.03
C TRP A 100 14.23 22.58 -11.85
N LEU A 101 14.12 22.72 -13.18
CA LEU A 101 15.13 22.28 -14.13
C LEU A 101 15.90 23.49 -14.64
N THR A 102 17.04 23.78 -14.01
CA THR A 102 17.72 25.08 -14.13
C THR A 102 18.69 25.16 -15.30
N ASN A 103 19.43 24.08 -15.58
CA ASN A 103 20.53 24.07 -16.57
C ASN A 103 20.28 23.12 -17.74
N ARG A 104 19.02 22.87 -18.12
CA ARG A 104 18.67 21.97 -19.22
C ARG A 104 18.13 22.73 -20.43
N SER A 105 18.68 22.47 -21.62
CA SER A 105 18.31 23.19 -22.86
C SER A 105 16.86 23.02 -23.28
N ASN A 106 16.22 21.91 -22.91
CA ASN A 106 14.86 21.56 -23.33
C ASN A 106 13.79 22.04 -22.34
N PHE A 107 14.19 22.65 -21.22
CA PHE A 107 13.28 23.05 -20.15
C PHE A 107 13.45 24.54 -19.84
N ASP A 108 12.33 25.22 -19.60
CA ASP A 108 12.34 26.59 -19.11
C ASP A 108 12.64 26.59 -17.61
N ALA A 109 13.75 27.23 -17.23
CA ALA A 109 14.21 27.37 -15.85
C ALA A 109 13.28 28.23 -14.96
N LYS A 110 12.36 29.00 -15.55
CA LYS A 110 11.38 29.80 -14.81
C LYS A 110 10.14 29.01 -14.40
N LEU A 111 9.93 27.83 -14.97
CA LEU A 111 8.77 27.00 -14.68
C LEU A 111 9.08 25.98 -13.60
N VAL A 112 8.06 25.68 -12.80
CA VAL A 112 8.08 24.57 -11.83
C VAL A 112 7.34 23.40 -12.47
N TYR A 113 8.01 22.27 -12.54
CA TYR A 113 7.48 21.05 -13.15
C TYR A 113 6.96 20.09 -12.09
N GLU A 114 6.08 19.19 -12.53
CA GLU A 114 5.56 18.10 -11.71
C GLU A 114 6.67 17.14 -11.27
N PHE A 115 6.50 16.57 -10.08
CA PHE A 115 7.44 15.58 -9.54
C PHE A 115 7.62 14.34 -10.43
N SER A 116 6.59 13.95 -11.16
CA SER A 116 6.63 12.86 -12.14
C SER A 116 7.85 12.95 -13.07
N LEU A 117 8.28 14.16 -13.41
CA LEU A 117 9.44 14.42 -14.26
C LEU A 117 10.76 14.00 -13.59
N ALA A 118 10.91 14.19 -12.28
CA ALA A 118 12.10 13.76 -11.52
C ALA A 118 12.23 12.22 -11.44
N LEU A 119 11.15 11.48 -11.70
CA LEU A 119 11.16 10.01 -11.77
C LEU A 119 11.47 9.46 -13.18
N THR A 120 11.61 10.34 -14.18
CA THR A 120 11.93 9.93 -15.55
C THR A 120 13.41 9.55 -15.71
N PRO A 121 13.78 8.77 -16.75
CA PRO A 121 15.16 8.44 -17.04
C PRO A 121 16.05 9.65 -17.39
N GLU A 122 15.45 10.79 -17.74
CA GLU A 122 16.15 12.03 -18.08
C GLU A 122 16.77 12.69 -16.84
N VAL A 123 16.15 12.50 -15.68
CA VAL A 123 16.61 13.05 -14.39
C VAL A 123 17.25 11.93 -13.59
N ARG A 124 18.58 11.81 -13.71
CA ARG A 124 19.38 10.85 -12.94
C ARG A 124 19.84 11.50 -11.65
N TRP A 125 19.45 10.94 -10.53
CA TRP A 125 19.76 11.52 -9.24
C TRP A 125 21.23 11.29 -8.92
N GLN A 126 21.84 12.23 -8.21
CA GLN A 126 23.23 12.14 -7.77
C GLN A 126 23.29 12.01 -6.27
N VAL A 127 23.95 10.96 -5.78
CA VAL A 127 24.13 10.73 -4.34
C VAL A 127 24.96 11.89 -3.75
N PRO A 128 24.38 12.71 -2.84
CA PRO A 128 25.07 13.86 -2.32
C PRO A 128 26.15 13.43 -1.30
N GLN A 129 27.33 14.05 -1.37
CA GLN A 129 28.32 13.96 -0.27
C GLN A 129 27.89 14.83 0.92
N THR A 130 27.30 15.97 0.60
CA THR A 130 26.66 16.92 1.51
C THR A 130 25.36 17.37 0.85
N VAL A 131 24.26 17.36 1.60
CA VAL A 131 22.97 17.80 1.07
C VAL A 131 23.01 19.32 0.89
N GLU A 132 23.08 19.76 -0.36
CA GLU A 132 22.97 21.17 -0.71
C GLU A 132 21.50 21.58 -0.64
N THR A 133 21.22 22.57 0.20
CA THR A 133 19.87 23.13 0.37
C THR A 133 19.86 24.60 0.04
N SER A 134 18.75 25.05 -0.54
CA SER A 134 18.47 26.45 -0.80
C SER A 134 17.04 26.77 -0.39
N TRP A 135 16.72 28.05 -0.19
CA TRP A 135 15.37 28.49 0.16
C TRP A 135 14.79 29.29 -0.98
N HIS A 136 13.61 28.90 -1.44
CA HIS A 136 12.91 29.60 -2.50
C HIS A 136 11.40 29.59 -2.25
N MET A 137 10.77 30.77 -2.33
CA MET A 137 9.31 30.95 -2.16
C MET A 137 8.70 30.31 -0.90
N GLY A 138 9.47 30.26 0.20
CA GLY A 138 9.04 29.68 1.47
C GLY A 138 9.30 28.17 1.62
N ASP A 139 9.75 27.51 0.54
CA ASP A 139 10.11 26.10 0.54
C ASP A 139 11.62 25.89 0.61
N ARG A 140 12.02 24.82 1.30
CA ARG A 140 13.38 24.30 1.27
C ARG A 140 13.55 23.46 0.00
N LEU A 141 14.48 23.82 -0.85
CA LEU A 141 14.84 23.09 -2.05
C LEU A 141 16.14 22.31 -1.83
N ILE A 142 16.24 21.15 -2.45
CA ILE A 142 17.41 20.27 -2.42
C ILE A 142 17.93 20.05 -3.84
N THR A 143 19.24 20.05 -4.01
CA THR A 143 19.86 19.71 -5.29
C THR A 143 19.84 18.20 -5.50
N ILE A 144 19.27 17.74 -6.63
CA ILE A 144 19.11 16.30 -6.93
C ILE A 144 20.02 15.80 -8.05
N THR A 145 20.58 16.69 -8.89
CA THR A 145 21.44 16.31 -10.03
C THR A 145 22.70 17.17 -10.12
N ASP A 146 23.66 16.72 -10.93
CA ASP A 146 24.88 17.46 -11.31
C ASP A 146 24.58 18.75 -12.11
N GLN A 147 23.45 18.77 -12.82
CA GLN A 147 22.93 19.93 -13.52
C GLN A 147 22.26 20.95 -12.60
N GLN A 148 22.36 20.79 -11.28
CA GLN A 148 21.73 21.67 -10.29
C GLN A 148 20.20 21.71 -10.42
N ASP A 149 19.58 20.60 -10.82
CA ASP A 149 18.12 20.48 -10.75
C ASP A 149 17.71 20.44 -9.27
N LEU A 150 16.65 21.17 -8.94
CA LEU A 150 16.18 21.32 -7.56
C LEU A 150 14.86 20.59 -7.37
N LEU A 151 14.67 20.02 -6.18
CA LEU A 151 13.44 19.36 -5.74
C LEU A 151 12.96 19.97 -4.42
N THR A 152 11.66 20.12 -4.22
CA THR A 152 11.11 20.53 -2.92
C THR A 152 11.38 19.45 -1.86
N ALA A 153 12.02 19.84 -0.76
CA ALA A 153 12.44 18.93 0.30
C ALA A 153 11.25 18.24 1.01
N SER A 154 10.14 18.95 1.24
CA SER A 154 8.94 18.40 1.89
C SER A 154 8.35 17.21 1.13
N LEU A 155 8.54 17.18 -0.20
CA LEU A 155 8.04 16.08 -1.03
C LEU A 155 8.76 14.76 -0.72
N LEU A 156 10.06 14.79 -0.37
CA LEU A 156 10.76 13.58 0.05
C LEU A 156 10.19 13.02 1.35
N ASP A 157 9.79 13.88 2.28
CA ASP A 157 9.14 13.46 3.52
C ASP A 157 7.80 12.80 3.21
N GLU A 158 6.99 13.39 2.35
CA GLU A 158 5.71 12.82 1.90
C GLU A 158 5.88 11.44 1.25
N ILE A 159 6.87 11.29 0.37
CA ILE A 159 7.22 10.01 -0.25
C ILE A 159 7.62 8.99 0.81
N LEU A 160 8.45 9.39 1.78
CA LEU A 160 8.87 8.51 2.87
C LEU A 160 7.68 8.08 3.73
N PHE A 161 6.76 8.99 4.05
CA PHE A 161 5.53 8.67 4.77
C PHE A 161 4.62 7.72 3.97
N TRP A 162 4.52 7.91 2.66
CA TRP A 162 3.78 7.02 1.78
C TRP A 162 4.34 5.59 1.81
N PHE A 163 5.66 5.43 1.70
CA PHE A 163 6.31 4.12 1.84
C PHE A 163 6.14 3.50 3.23
N ARG A 164 6.25 4.30 4.31
CA ARG A 164 6.00 3.82 5.68
C ARG A 164 4.55 3.37 5.86
N ARG A 165 3.60 4.04 5.21
CA ARG A 165 2.19 3.65 5.23
C ARG A 165 1.98 2.33 4.50
N LEU A 166 2.56 2.16 3.31
CA LEU A 166 2.55 0.90 2.57
C LEU A 166 3.10 -0.25 3.42
N ASP A 167 4.30 -0.10 3.97
CA ASP A 167 4.95 -1.12 4.79
C ASP A 167 4.09 -1.53 6.00
N ARG A 168 3.54 -0.55 6.73
CA ARG A 168 2.62 -0.82 7.86
C ARG A 168 1.33 -1.51 7.44
N SER A 169 0.74 -1.12 6.31
CA SER A 169 -0.49 -1.75 5.80
C SER A 169 -0.26 -3.21 5.42
N VAL A 170 0.93 -3.55 4.93
CA VAL A 170 1.32 -4.92 4.59
C VAL A 170 1.64 -5.72 5.84
N ALA A 171 2.44 -5.17 6.75
CA ALA A 171 2.78 -5.80 8.02
C ALA A 171 1.55 -6.03 8.92
N GLY A 172 0.55 -5.15 8.83
CA GLY A 172 -0.73 -5.28 9.51
C GLY A 172 -1.73 -6.22 8.82
N GLU A 173 -1.34 -6.90 7.74
CA GLU A 173 -2.18 -7.80 6.93
C GLU A 173 -3.48 -7.15 6.40
N ILE A 174 -3.50 -5.82 6.27
CA ILE A 174 -4.63 -5.07 5.70
C ILE A 174 -4.61 -5.21 4.18
N ILE A 175 -3.43 -5.03 3.58
CA ILE A 175 -3.19 -5.28 2.16
C ILE A 175 -2.22 -6.45 2.01
N LYS A 176 -2.36 -7.20 0.92
CA LYS A 176 -1.49 -8.33 0.60
C LYS A 176 -0.35 -7.88 -0.32
N VAL A 177 0.70 -8.69 -0.38
CA VAL A 177 1.86 -8.44 -1.27
C VAL A 177 1.44 -8.38 -2.75
N GLU A 178 0.41 -9.15 -3.14
CA GLU A 178 -0.19 -9.10 -4.48
C GLU A 178 -0.77 -7.72 -4.83
N ASP A 179 -1.26 -6.96 -3.83
CA ASP A 179 -1.80 -5.62 -4.08
C ASP A 179 -0.70 -4.60 -4.27
N ILE A 180 0.40 -4.73 -3.53
CA ILE A 180 1.57 -3.85 -3.68
C ILE A 180 2.11 -3.97 -5.11
N TYR A 181 2.05 -5.16 -5.71
CA TYR A 181 2.41 -5.35 -7.11
C TYR A 181 1.57 -4.46 -8.04
N SER A 182 0.28 -4.21 -7.78
CA SER A 182 -0.51 -3.30 -8.62
C SER A 182 0.06 -1.88 -8.68
N LEU A 183 0.79 -1.48 -7.63
CA LEU A 183 1.45 -0.18 -7.48
C LEU A 183 2.93 -0.19 -7.94
N TRP A 184 3.37 -1.21 -8.71
CA TRP A 184 4.78 -1.34 -9.09
C TRP A 184 5.32 -0.13 -9.85
N ARG A 185 4.48 0.57 -10.62
CA ARG A 185 4.87 1.75 -11.42
C ARG A 185 5.20 2.95 -10.56
N GLN A 186 4.56 3.06 -9.40
CA GLN A 186 4.79 4.10 -8.40
C GLN A 186 6.00 3.74 -7.51
N ILE A 187 6.19 2.45 -7.24
CA ILE A 187 7.20 1.95 -6.30
C ILE A 187 8.58 1.80 -6.95
N LEU A 188 8.68 1.08 -8.08
CA LEU A 188 9.98 0.72 -8.68
C LEU A 188 10.84 1.87 -9.18
N PRO A 189 10.32 3.07 -9.55
CA PRO A 189 11.18 4.21 -9.88
C PRO A 189 12.18 4.54 -8.77
N PHE A 190 11.86 4.28 -7.50
CA PHE A 190 12.76 4.55 -6.38
C PHE A 190 13.89 3.53 -6.22
N ALA A 191 13.85 2.39 -6.93
CA ALA A 191 14.92 1.38 -6.91
C ALA A 191 16.01 1.60 -7.97
N ILE A 192 15.85 2.60 -8.86
CA ILE A 192 16.71 2.81 -10.02
C ILE A 192 17.31 4.21 -10.04
N ASP A 193 18.31 4.43 -10.90
CA ASP A 193 18.93 5.74 -11.19
C ASP A 193 19.38 6.52 -9.92
N ASN A 194 19.99 5.80 -8.97
CA ASN A 194 20.51 6.31 -7.69
C ASN A 194 19.49 6.93 -6.72
N ARG A 195 18.17 6.78 -6.97
CA ARG A 195 17.13 7.40 -6.14
C ARG A 195 17.10 6.84 -4.71
N PHE A 196 17.32 5.53 -4.56
CA PHE A 196 17.39 4.90 -3.24
C PHE A 196 18.60 5.40 -2.44
N SER A 197 19.77 5.45 -3.07
CA SER A 197 21.01 5.97 -2.50
C SER A 197 20.89 7.44 -2.12
N PHE A 198 20.22 8.25 -2.95
CA PHE A 198 19.94 9.64 -2.63
C PHE A 198 19.08 9.77 -1.38
N MET A 199 17.95 9.05 -1.31
CA MET A 199 17.08 9.06 -0.13
C MET A 199 17.84 8.60 1.12
N ALA A 200 18.68 7.56 0.98
CA ALA A 200 19.53 7.09 2.08
C ALA A 200 20.46 8.20 2.59
N ALA A 201 21.13 8.91 1.67
CA ALA A 201 22.04 10.00 2.03
C ALA A 201 21.30 11.20 2.63
N TYR A 202 20.13 11.54 2.09
CA TYR A 202 19.31 12.66 2.53
C TYR A 202 18.74 12.44 3.94
N PHE A 203 18.23 11.25 4.24
CA PHE A 203 17.62 10.97 5.56
C PHE A 203 18.63 10.57 6.63
N ALA A 204 19.85 10.14 6.26
CA ALA A 204 20.87 9.68 7.19
C ALA A 204 21.75 10.81 7.77
N GLU A 205 21.25 12.07 7.82
CA GLU A 205 22.02 13.29 8.16
C GLU A 205 23.00 13.14 9.34
N ASP A 206 22.63 12.38 10.39
CA ASP A 206 23.48 12.16 11.59
C ASP A 206 24.07 10.75 11.74
N LYS A 207 23.64 9.77 10.94
CA LYS A 207 24.04 8.37 11.06
C LYS A 207 24.41 7.80 9.70
N ARG A 208 25.53 8.28 9.15
CA ARG A 208 26.12 7.78 7.89
C ARG A 208 26.18 6.24 7.91
N GLY A 209 25.27 5.59 7.18
CA GLY A 209 25.16 4.13 7.07
C GLY A 209 23.96 3.47 7.77
N SER A 210 23.17 4.20 8.56
CA SER A 210 21.92 3.69 9.13
C SER A 210 20.79 3.78 8.10
N LEU A 211 20.41 2.65 7.50
CA LEU A 211 19.26 2.55 6.60
C LEU A 211 17.92 2.51 7.34
N ASN A 212 17.92 2.61 8.67
CA ASN A 212 16.72 2.51 9.49
C ASN A 212 15.65 3.52 9.08
N ASP A 213 16.05 4.73 8.69
CA ASP A 213 15.12 5.80 8.37
C ASP A 213 14.37 5.55 7.05
N ILE A 214 14.99 4.81 6.12
CA ILE A 214 14.43 4.41 4.82
C ILE A 214 14.09 2.92 4.74
N GLU A 215 14.06 2.22 5.87
CA GLU A 215 13.83 0.77 5.93
C GLU A 215 12.50 0.36 5.29
N ALA A 216 11.44 1.16 5.50
CA ALA A 216 10.15 0.93 4.87
C ALA A 216 10.24 0.98 3.33
N VAL A 217 11.01 1.91 2.77
CA VAL A 217 11.26 1.99 1.32
C VAL A 217 11.93 0.70 0.85
N ARG A 218 12.98 0.27 1.56
CA ARG A 218 13.72 -0.97 1.26
C ARG A 218 12.81 -2.20 1.27
N GLN A 219 12.00 -2.38 2.31
CA GLN A 219 11.12 -3.53 2.48
C GLN A 219 10.05 -3.60 1.39
N VAL A 220 9.41 -2.47 1.08
CA VAL A 220 8.40 -2.40 0.01
C VAL A 220 9.02 -2.72 -1.35
N LEU A 221 10.18 -2.13 -1.69
CA LEU A 221 10.87 -2.42 -2.95
C LEU A 221 11.26 -3.90 -3.08
N ILE A 222 11.84 -4.49 -2.01
CA ILE A 222 12.20 -5.91 -1.98
C ILE A 222 10.95 -6.77 -2.13
N GLY A 223 9.85 -6.43 -1.45
CA GLY A 223 8.58 -7.13 -1.52
C GLY A 223 8.04 -7.20 -2.94
N VAL A 224 8.00 -6.07 -3.65
CA VAL A 224 7.54 -6.01 -5.05
C VAL A 224 8.46 -6.82 -5.96
N ILE A 225 9.77 -6.64 -5.87
CA ILE A 225 10.72 -7.36 -6.75
C ILE A 225 10.64 -8.86 -6.50
N ARG A 226 10.55 -9.29 -5.24
CA ARG A 226 10.43 -10.71 -4.88
C ARG A 226 9.16 -11.32 -5.46
N TYR A 227 8.03 -10.62 -5.31
CA TYR A 227 6.77 -11.06 -5.88
C TYR A 227 6.87 -11.19 -7.41
N CYS A 228 7.44 -10.20 -8.09
CA CYS A 228 7.66 -10.23 -9.54
C CYS A 228 8.54 -11.42 -9.99
N GLN A 229 9.59 -11.75 -9.24
CA GLN A 229 10.44 -12.90 -9.52
C GLN A 229 9.70 -14.24 -9.33
N GLN A 230 8.96 -14.37 -8.22
CA GLN A 230 8.21 -15.58 -7.91
C GLN A 230 7.11 -15.87 -8.94
N GLN A 231 6.39 -14.82 -9.36
CA GLN A 231 5.32 -14.91 -10.35
C GLN A 231 5.80 -14.82 -11.80
N LYS A 232 7.12 -14.66 -12.03
CA LYS A 232 7.74 -14.51 -13.36
C LYS A 232 7.16 -13.36 -14.19
N HIS A 233 6.81 -12.24 -13.55
CA HIS A 233 6.34 -11.05 -14.26
C HIS A 233 7.50 -10.35 -14.99
N SER A 234 7.53 -10.47 -16.32
CA SER A 234 8.64 -9.96 -17.14
C SER A 234 8.70 -8.43 -17.22
N GLN A 235 7.56 -7.74 -17.25
CA GLN A 235 7.50 -6.29 -17.47
C GLN A 235 8.19 -5.48 -16.36
N PRO A 236 7.87 -5.63 -15.06
CA PRO A 236 8.56 -4.88 -13.99
C PRO A 236 10.03 -5.27 -13.88
N LEU A 237 10.37 -6.54 -14.10
CA LEU A 237 11.76 -6.99 -14.09
C LEU A 237 12.57 -6.39 -15.24
N SER A 238 11.97 -6.23 -16.42
CA SER A 238 12.59 -5.53 -17.55
C SER A 238 12.78 -4.04 -17.28
N TYR A 239 11.84 -3.40 -16.58
CA TYR A 239 11.90 -1.98 -16.24
C TYR A 239 13.11 -1.63 -15.36
N ILE A 240 13.44 -2.50 -14.39
CA ILE A 240 14.58 -2.29 -13.48
C ILE A 240 15.91 -2.84 -14.01
N ASN A 241 15.89 -3.61 -15.09
CA ASN A 241 17.07 -4.33 -15.59
C ASN A 241 18.18 -3.35 -15.99
N GLY A 242 19.38 -3.55 -15.45
CA GLY A 242 20.56 -2.73 -15.74
C GLY A 242 20.53 -1.30 -15.18
N ARG A 243 19.47 -0.91 -14.45
CA ARG A 243 19.29 0.44 -13.90
C ARG A 243 19.17 0.49 -12.38
N LEU A 244 19.19 -0.68 -11.73
CA LEU A 244 19.12 -0.76 -10.28
C LEU A 244 20.21 0.08 -9.62
N ASP A 245 19.78 0.82 -8.61
CA ASP A 245 20.64 1.58 -7.72
C ASP A 245 21.68 0.64 -7.07
N PRO A 246 22.99 0.99 -7.09
CA PRO A 246 24.04 0.14 -6.54
C PRO A 246 23.87 -0.19 -5.05
N LEU A 247 23.55 0.80 -4.22
CA LEU A 247 23.32 0.60 -2.78
C LEU A 247 22.13 -0.32 -2.57
N PHE A 248 21.04 -0.11 -3.32
CA PHE A 248 19.87 -0.98 -3.23
C PHE A 248 20.17 -2.42 -3.67
N PHE A 249 20.95 -2.60 -4.74
CA PHE A 249 21.36 -3.91 -5.24
C PHE A 249 22.17 -4.69 -4.19
N GLU A 250 23.00 -4.01 -3.41
CA GLU A 250 23.72 -4.63 -2.30
C GLU A 250 22.78 -5.16 -1.21
N GLN A 251 21.69 -4.44 -0.93
CA GLN A 251 20.68 -4.79 0.07
C GLN A 251 19.74 -5.94 -0.35
N LEU A 252 19.75 -6.36 -1.62
CA LEU A 252 18.92 -7.48 -2.07
C LEU A 252 19.37 -8.81 -1.42
N PRO A 253 18.43 -9.69 -1.02
CA PRO A 253 18.76 -11.04 -0.59
C PRO A 253 19.54 -11.82 -1.65
N LYS A 254 20.52 -12.64 -1.25
CA LYS A 254 21.44 -13.36 -2.17
C LYS A 254 20.71 -14.13 -3.28
N GLY A 255 19.59 -14.79 -2.96
CA GLY A 255 18.79 -15.55 -3.93
C GLY A 255 18.02 -14.70 -4.95
N MET A 256 17.84 -13.39 -4.69
CA MET A 256 17.18 -12.48 -5.61
C MET A 256 18.16 -11.89 -6.63
N LYS A 257 19.42 -11.67 -6.25
CA LYS A 257 20.46 -11.10 -7.12
C LYS A 257 20.68 -11.94 -8.38
N THR A 258 20.80 -13.26 -8.22
CA THR A 258 20.97 -14.22 -9.31
C THR A 258 19.81 -14.20 -10.31
N GLY A 259 18.58 -14.02 -9.83
CA GLY A 259 17.40 -13.90 -10.69
C GLY A 259 17.37 -12.62 -11.53
N ILE A 260 17.91 -11.52 -11.02
CA ILE A 260 18.03 -10.25 -11.76
C ILE A 260 19.21 -10.31 -12.75
N GLU A 261 20.34 -10.89 -12.35
CA GLU A 261 21.51 -11.08 -13.22
C GLU A 261 21.23 -12.05 -14.39
N ALA A 262 20.46 -13.11 -14.15
CA ALA A 262 20.01 -14.03 -15.21
C ALA A 262 19.07 -13.32 -16.21
N ALA A 263 18.21 -12.40 -15.75
CA ALA A 263 17.39 -11.58 -16.62
C ALA A 263 18.23 -10.61 -17.47
N ARG A 264 19.36 -10.12 -16.95
CA ARG A 264 20.34 -9.27 -17.66
C ARG A 264 20.99 -10.00 -18.84
N GLN A 265 21.34 -11.28 -18.68
CA GLN A 265 21.98 -12.07 -19.73
C GLN A 265 21.02 -12.45 -20.88
N ASN A 266 19.73 -12.62 -20.59
CA ASN A 266 18.74 -12.97 -21.62
C ASN A 266 18.39 -11.82 -22.58
N THR A 267 18.61 -10.56 -22.19
CA THR A 267 18.37 -9.39 -23.06
C THR A 267 19.57 -8.94 -23.89
N VAL A 268 20.80 -9.30 -23.53
CA VAL A 268 22.00 -8.97 -24.32
C VAL A 268 22.04 -9.74 -25.66
N ARG A 269 21.17 -10.74 -25.87
CA ARG A 269 21.11 -11.54 -27.10
C ARG A 269 20.09 -11.05 -28.15
N LYS A 270 19.60 -9.82 -28.04
CA LYS A 270 18.82 -9.17 -29.10
C LYS A 270 19.40 -7.80 -29.39
N ASP A 271 20.35 -7.76 -30.32
CA ASP A 271 20.68 -6.55 -31.05
C ASP A 271 19.39 -6.00 -31.71
N PRO A 272 19.19 -4.68 -31.75
CA PRO A 272 18.10 -4.11 -32.51
C PRO A 272 18.45 -4.30 -34.00
N VAL A 273 17.72 -5.21 -34.66
CA VAL A 273 17.69 -5.23 -36.12
C VAL A 273 17.07 -3.92 -36.57
N VAL A 274 17.90 -3.06 -37.16
CA VAL A 274 17.48 -1.97 -38.04
C VAL A 274 16.55 -2.59 -39.08
N MET A 275 15.25 -2.28 -39.00
CA MET A 275 14.34 -2.54 -40.11
C MET A 275 14.18 -1.22 -40.84
N ASP A 276 14.86 -1.16 -41.98
CA ASP A 276 14.62 -0.24 -43.08
C ASP A 276 13.13 -0.16 -43.44
N GLU A 277 12.78 1.00 -43.98
CA GLU A 277 11.50 1.33 -44.62
C GLU A 277 10.89 0.15 -45.39
N VAL A 278 9.66 -0.24 -45.04
CA VAL A 278 8.79 -0.97 -45.96
C VAL A 278 7.39 -0.35 -45.90
N SER A 279 6.98 0.14 -47.07
CA SER A 279 5.74 0.82 -47.39
C SER A 279 4.49 0.05 -46.93
N ALA A 280 3.52 0.78 -46.37
CA ALA A 280 2.20 0.26 -46.05
C ALA A 280 1.44 -0.15 -47.33
N PRO A 281 0.82 -1.34 -47.39
CA PRO A 281 -0.05 -1.70 -48.51
C PRO A 281 -1.42 -1.04 -48.33
N ILE A 282 -1.84 -0.36 -49.38
CA ILE A 282 -3.19 0.14 -49.62
C ILE A 282 -4.16 -1.05 -49.59
N GLN A 283 -5.16 -1.02 -48.71
CA GLN A 283 -6.39 -1.78 -48.88
C GLN A 283 -7.57 -0.81 -48.96
N GLN A 284 -8.03 -0.60 -50.20
CA GLN A 284 -9.38 -0.16 -50.49
C GLN A 284 -10.35 -1.24 -49.99
N ASN A 285 -11.32 -0.86 -49.17
CA ASN A 285 -12.63 -1.47 -49.27
C ASN A 285 -13.73 -0.43 -49.01
N ARG A 286 -14.60 -0.36 -50.00
CA ARG A 286 -15.71 0.55 -50.24
C ARG A 286 -16.94 0.01 -49.54
N SER A 287 -17.61 0.83 -48.73
CA SER A 287 -19.05 0.70 -48.50
C SER A 287 -19.65 2.10 -48.33
N GLU A 288 -20.42 2.47 -49.34
CA GLU A 288 -21.18 3.71 -49.50
C GLU A 288 -22.19 3.92 -48.37
N ARG A 289 -22.31 5.15 -47.85
CA ARG A 289 -23.59 5.67 -47.36
C ARG A 289 -23.70 7.16 -47.59
N LYS A 290 -24.81 7.52 -48.24
CA LYS A 290 -25.19 8.81 -48.83
C LYS A 290 -25.31 9.94 -47.81
N GLU A 291 -24.71 11.09 -48.13
CA GLU A 291 -25.12 12.40 -47.60
C GLU A 291 -26.41 12.88 -48.30
N PRO A 292 -27.22 13.72 -47.65
CA PRO A 292 -28.06 14.65 -48.37
C PRO A 292 -27.58 16.10 -48.16
N VAL A 293 -27.17 16.72 -49.26
CA VAL A 293 -27.11 18.17 -49.44
C VAL A 293 -28.50 18.65 -49.89
N VAL A 294 -29.07 19.64 -49.22
CA VAL A 294 -30.09 20.54 -49.81
C VAL A 294 -29.90 21.96 -49.28
N THR A 295 -29.21 22.76 -50.11
CA THR A 295 -29.38 24.19 -50.45
C THR A 295 -29.83 25.25 -49.42
N ALA A 296 -29.01 26.31 -49.33
CA ALA A 296 -29.35 27.64 -48.83
C ALA A 296 -30.33 28.40 -49.75
N PRO A 297 -30.89 29.53 -49.28
CA PRO A 297 -30.48 30.79 -49.93
C PRO A 297 -30.31 32.01 -49.00
N GLU A 298 -29.36 32.84 -49.45
CA GLU A 298 -29.25 34.30 -49.48
C GLU A 298 -29.13 35.21 -48.24
N ASN A 299 -28.13 36.09 -48.40
CA ASN A 299 -27.71 37.26 -47.63
C ASN A 299 -28.83 38.25 -47.28
N VAL A 300 -28.79 38.77 -46.04
CA VAL A 300 -29.01 40.19 -45.76
C VAL A 300 -28.03 40.64 -44.65
N THR A 301 -27.24 41.66 -44.97
CA THR A 301 -26.38 42.49 -44.11
C THR A 301 -27.14 43.14 -42.95
N GLU A 302 -26.53 43.28 -41.77
CA GLU A 302 -26.48 44.55 -40.99
C GLU A 302 -25.71 44.45 -39.65
N THR A 303 -24.69 45.32 -39.53
CA THR A 303 -24.20 46.08 -38.36
C THR A 303 -24.11 45.51 -36.93
N SER A 304 -22.87 45.50 -36.42
CA SER A 304 -22.39 46.08 -35.14
C SER A 304 -23.32 46.10 -33.91
N GLU A 305 -22.91 45.42 -32.83
CA GLU A 305 -22.82 46.07 -31.52
C GLU A 305 -21.86 45.34 -30.56
N LYS A 306 -20.96 46.13 -29.94
CA LYS A 306 -20.11 45.75 -28.81
C LYS A 306 -20.97 45.45 -27.59
N THR A 307 -20.61 44.44 -26.79
CA THR A 307 -20.87 44.50 -25.34
C THR A 307 -19.83 43.73 -24.54
N THR A 308 -18.91 44.52 -23.97
CA THR A 308 -17.90 44.16 -22.98
C THR A 308 -18.57 43.79 -21.66
N ARG A 309 -18.29 42.61 -21.10
CA ARG A 309 -18.76 42.22 -19.75
C ARG A 309 -17.71 42.62 -18.71
N LYS A 310 -18.12 43.48 -17.77
CA LYS A 310 -17.34 44.05 -16.67
C LYS A 310 -17.01 43.00 -15.60
N GLU A 311 -15.75 42.95 -15.18
CA GLU A 311 -15.31 42.36 -13.90
C GLU A 311 -15.63 43.34 -12.75
N PRO A 312 -16.03 42.86 -11.56
CA PRO A 312 -16.14 43.71 -10.39
C PRO A 312 -14.78 43.90 -9.71
N ILE A 313 -14.32 45.16 -9.70
CA ILE A 313 -13.24 45.67 -8.86
C ILE A 313 -13.80 45.88 -7.45
N VAL A 314 -13.17 45.28 -6.44
CA VAL A 314 -13.36 45.64 -5.03
C VAL A 314 -12.11 46.37 -4.57
N SER A 315 -12.21 47.69 -4.41
CA SER A 315 -11.19 48.53 -3.77
C SER A 315 -11.49 48.65 -2.28
N PHE A 316 -10.47 48.49 -1.44
CA PHE A 316 -10.47 49.01 -0.07
C PHE A 316 -9.29 49.99 0.03
N ASP A 317 -9.59 51.29 0.02
CA ASP A 317 -8.65 52.34 0.41
C ASP A 317 -8.98 52.81 1.83
N ASN A 318 -7.91 53.20 2.52
CA ASN A 318 -7.80 53.89 3.82
C ASN A 318 -7.54 53.02 5.06
N VAL A 319 -6.26 52.73 5.31
CA VAL A 319 -5.63 53.00 6.61
C VAL A 319 -4.22 53.53 6.38
N ASP A 320 -4.03 54.83 6.64
CA ASP A 320 -2.72 55.47 6.86
C ASP A 320 -2.02 54.85 8.07
N ALA A 321 -0.73 54.53 7.94
CA ALA A 321 0.19 54.52 9.07
C ALA A 321 1.63 54.74 8.60
N GLU A 322 2.14 55.93 8.91
CA GLU A 322 3.49 56.39 8.69
C GLU A 322 4.55 55.47 9.31
N THR A 323 5.67 55.42 8.58
CA THR A 323 7.04 55.11 9.00
C THR A 323 7.41 55.42 10.45
N LYS A 324 8.01 54.44 11.14
CA LYS A 324 9.19 54.63 12.01
C LYS A 324 9.92 53.31 12.31
N LYS A 325 11.22 53.26 12.00
CA LYS A 325 12.20 52.29 12.55
C LYS A 325 12.48 52.60 14.03
N PRO A 326 12.87 51.60 14.85
CA PRO A 326 13.68 51.84 16.03
C PRO A 326 15.15 51.42 15.82
N GLU A 327 16.01 52.07 16.61
CA GLU A 327 17.46 51.83 16.78
C GLU A 327 17.81 50.48 17.40
#